data_AF-A0A7C2K9R2-F1
#
_entry.id   AF-A0A7C2K9R2-F1
#
_cell.length_a   1.000
_cell.length_b   1.000
_cell.length_c   1.000
_cell.angle_alpha   90.00
_cell.angle_beta   90.00
_cell.angle_gamma   90.00
#
_symmetry.space_group_name_H-M   'P 1'
#
loop_
_entity.id
_entity.type
_entity.pdbx_description
1 polymer ?
#
loop_
_entity_poly.entity_id
_entity_poly.type
_entity_poly.pdbx_seq_one_letter_code
_entity_poly.pdbx_strand_id
1 'polypeptide(L)'
;MPIYIVLSKLTEKGRETIKEKPYRIFEVNKELEEMGVKVLQQYAVLGPYDFVNIIEAPDNETVMRMSIELGSRGTVELMSLPALRVDEFLKIIKR
;
A
#
# COMPACT_ATOMS: atom_id res chain seq x y z
N MET A 1 8.81 7.59 11.27
CA MET A 1 7.63 7.96 10.45
C MET A 1 6.54 6.93 10.73
N PRO A 2 5.25 7.30 10.68
CA PRO A 2 4.16 6.32 10.80
C PRO A 2 4.25 5.20 9.76
N ILE A 3 3.88 4.00 10.16
CA ILE A 3 3.82 2.82 9.30
C ILE A 3 2.38 2.60 8.88
N TYR A 4 2.19 2.21 7.62
CA TYR A 4 0.89 1.80 7.11
C TYR A 4 1.00 0.46 6.41
N ILE A 5 -0.07 -0.32 6.53
CA ILE A 5 -0.27 -1.54 5.76
C ILE A 5 -1.30 -1.22 4.68
N VAL A 6 -0.93 -1.40 3.41
CA VAL A 6 -1.82 -1.24 2.27
C VAL A 6 -2.07 -2.59 1.63
N LEU A 7 -3.31 -3.05 1.74
CA LEU A 7 -3.79 -4.25 1.08
C LEU A 7 -4.38 -3.86 -0.27
N SER A 8 -4.00 -4.59 -1.31
CA SER A 8 -4.41 -4.30 -2.67
C SER A 8 -5.07 -5.50 -3.31
N LYS A 9 -6.22 -5.28 -3.93
CA LYS A 9 -6.93 -6.28 -4.73
C LYS A 9 -7.00 -5.78 -6.17
N LEU A 10 -6.54 -6.61 -7.10
CA LEU A 10 -6.57 -6.30 -8.51
C LEU A 10 -7.99 -6.44 -9.06
N THR A 11 -8.38 -5.44 -9.85
CA THR A 11 -9.57 -5.53 -10.71
C THR A 11 -9.24 -6.43 -11.91
N GLU A 12 -10.26 -6.73 -12.73
CA GLU A 12 -10.07 -7.45 -13.99
C GLU A 12 -8.99 -6.79 -14.87
N LYS A 13 -9.13 -5.48 -15.10
CA LYS A 13 -8.14 -4.65 -15.81
C LYS A 13 -6.75 -4.70 -15.16
N GLY A 14 -6.67 -4.71 -13.83
CA GLY A 14 -5.42 -4.82 -13.10
C GLY A 14 -4.68 -6.13 -13.37
N ARG A 15 -5.40 -7.25 -13.42
CA ARG A 15 -4.84 -8.57 -13.70
C ARG A 15 -4.33 -8.69 -15.13
N GLU A 16 -5.08 -8.17 -16.10
CA GLU A 16 -4.63 -8.09 -17.50
C GLU A 16 -3.35 -7.26 -17.61
N THR A 17 -3.36 -6.06 -17.00
CA THR A 17 -2.20 -5.15 -17.01
C THR A 17 -0.95 -5.80 -16.44
N ILE A 18 -1.06 -6.55 -15.32
CA ILE A 18 0.10 -7.22 -14.72
C ILE A 18 0.60 -8.38 -15.56
N LYS A 19 -0.28 -9.10 -16.26
CA LYS A 19 0.14 -10.16 -17.20
C LYS A 19 0.91 -9.59 -18.38
N GLU A 20 0.47 -8.45 -18.93
CA GLU A 20 1.13 -7.80 -20.06
C GLU A 20 2.39 -7.03 -19.65
N LYS A 21 2.34 -6.36 -18.49
CA LYS A 21 3.38 -5.47 -17.97
C LYS A 21 3.68 -5.78 -16.50
N PRO A 22 4.36 -6.90 -16.19
CA PRO A 22 4.61 -7.31 -14.80
C PRO A 22 5.44 -6.30 -14.01
N TYR A 23 6.34 -5.57 -14.68
CA TYR A 23 7.19 -4.55 -14.04
C TYR A 23 6.45 -3.27 -13.66
N ARG A 24 5.16 -3.12 -14.03
CA ARG A 24 4.35 -1.95 -13.67
C ARG A 24 4.27 -1.74 -12.15
N ILE A 25 4.37 -2.82 -11.36
CA ILE A 25 4.38 -2.78 -9.90
C ILE A 25 5.53 -1.90 -9.38
N PHE A 26 6.72 -2.01 -9.96
CA PHE A 26 7.88 -1.22 -9.54
C PHE A 26 7.82 0.23 -10.01
N GLU A 27 7.15 0.51 -11.13
CA GLU A 27 6.91 1.88 -11.58
C GLU A 27 5.98 2.61 -10.60
N VAL A 28 4.93 1.95 -10.13
CA VAL A 28 4.04 2.51 -9.10
C VAL A 28 4.81 2.84 -7.83
N ASN A 29 5.75 1.98 -7.41
CA ASN A 29 6.58 2.27 -6.22
C ASN A 29 7.39 3.57 -6.36
N LYS A 30 7.88 3.92 -7.57
CA LYS A 30 8.57 5.19 -7.81
C LYS A 30 7.62 6.39 -7.73
N GLU A 31 6.44 6.26 -8.33
CA GLU A 31 5.40 7.30 -8.26
C GLU A 31 4.98 7.55 -6.79
N LEU A 32 4.93 6.50 -5.96
CA LEU A 32 4.66 6.63 -4.53
C LEU A 32 5.73 7.42 -3.78
N GLU A 33 7.01 7.21 -4.11
CA GLU A 33 8.12 7.95 -3.49
C GLU A 33 8.02 9.46 -3.78
N GLU A 34 7.62 9.85 -5.00
CA GLU A 34 7.36 11.24 -5.37
C GLU A 34 6.22 11.87 -4.55
N MET A 35 5.26 11.04 -4.09
CA MET A 35 4.15 11.47 -3.23
C MET A 35 4.52 11.56 -1.74
N GLY A 36 5.76 11.23 -1.37
CA GLY A 36 6.23 11.17 0.02
C GLY A 36 5.93 9.84 0.71
N VAL A 37 5.60 8.80 -0.05
CA VAL A 37 5.32 7.45 0.45
C VAL A 37 6.47 6.51 0.10
N LYS A 38 7.11 5.94 1.11
CA LYS A 38 8.21 5.00 0.92
C LYS A 38 7.71 3.57 1.11
N VAL A 39 7.92 2.72 0.10
CA VAL A 39 7.61 1.29 0.22
C VAL A 39 8.75 0.59 0.95
N LEU A 40 8.47 0.06 2.15
CA LEU A 40 9.45 -0.71 2.93
C LEU A 40 9.50 -2.16 2.48
N GLN A 41 8.34 -2.77 2.30
CA GLN A 41 8.19 -4.16 1.89
C GLN A 41 6.94 -4.33 1.04
N GLN A 42 6.99 -5.25 0.10
CA GLN A 42 5.89 -5.56 -0.80
C GLN A 42 5.87 -7.06 -1.07
N TYR A 43 4.69 -7.66 -0.93
CA TYR A 43 4.48 -9.10 -1.09
C TYR A 43 3.30 -9.35 -2.01
N ALA A 44 3.46 -10.24 -2.98
CA ALA A 44 2.34 -10.87 -3.66
C ALA A 44 1.83 -12.02 -2.78
N VAL A 45 0.53 -12.06 -2.51
CA VAL A 45 -0.07 -13.02 -1.56
C VAL A 45 -1.23 -13.76 -2.20
N LEU A 46 -1.58 -14.90 -1.59
CA LEU A 46 -2.78 -15.66 -1.94
C LEU A 46 -3.86 -15.39 -0.91
N GLY A 47 -5.10 -15.21 -1.36
CA GLY A 47 -6.26 -15.01 -0.50
C GLY A 47 -7.18 -13.90 -1.01
N PRO A 48 -7.84 -13.14 -0.13
CA PRO A 48 -8.78 -12.10 -0.53
C PRO A 48 -8.13 -10.86 -1.18
N TYR A 49 -6.81 -10.73 -1.04
CA TYR A 49 -6.00 -9.65 -1.61
C TYR A 49 -4.88 -10.25 -2.47
N ASP A 50 -4.39 -9.47 -3.42
CA ASP A 50 -3.32 -9.85 -4.33
C ASP A 50 -1.95 -9.33 -3.83
N PHE A 51 -1.92 -8.19 -3.13
CA PHE A 51 -0.70 -7.63 -2.55
C PHE A 51 -0.85 -7.13 -1.12
N VAL A 52 0.24 -7.21 -0.37
CA VAL A 52 0.45 -6.57 0.93
C VAL A 52 1.66 -5.65 0.83
N ASN A 53 1.47 -4.37 1.12
CA ASN A 53 2.52 -3.37 1.11
C ASN A 53 2.67 -2.78 2.51
N ILE A 54 3.91 -2.72 2.99
CA ILE A 54 4.27 -1.99 4.20
C ILE A 54 4.94 -0.71 3.74
N ILE A 55 4.37 0.43 4.11
CA ILE A 55 4.83 1.75 3.68
C ILE A 55 5.10 2.66 4.87
N GLU A 56 6.00 3.61 4.69
CA GLU A 56 6.16 4.79 5.54
C GLU A 56 5.60 6.02 4.82
N ALA A 57 4.86 6.84 5.55
CA ALA A 57 4.38 8.13 5.07
C ALA A 57 4.44 9.15 6.23
N PRO A 58 4.50 10.45 5.96
CA PRO A 58 4.55 11.47 7.01
C PRO A 58 3.26 11.51 7.86
N ASP A 59 2.10 11.30 7.23
CA ASP A 59 0.78 11.45 7.84
C ASP A 59 -0.32 10.69 7.08
N ASN A 60 -1.53 10.65 7.67
CA ASN A 60 -2.71 10.01 7.08
C ASN A 60 -3.20 10.72 5.81
N GLU A 61 -3.02 12.04 5.71
CA GLU A 61 -3.47 12.83 4.54
C GLU A 61 -2.71 12.42 3.28
N THR A 62 -1.41 12.18 3.42
CA THR A 62 -0.54 11.68 2.35
C THR A 62 -0.97 10.30 1.86
N VAL A 63 -1.31 9.39 2.79
CA VAL A 63 -1.81 8.05 2.44
C VAL A 63 -3.22 8.09 1.84
N MET A 64 -4.07 9.05 2.26
CA MET A 64 -5.40 9.22 1.69
C MET A 64 -5.31 9.72 0.24
N ARG A 65 -4.45 10.70 -0.03
CA ARG A 65 -4.15 11.16 -1.40
C ARG A 65 -3.66 10.03 -2.29
N MET A 66 -2.71 9.24 -1.79
CA MET A 66 -2.21 8.04 -2.47
C MET A 66 -3.33 7.04 -2.78
N SER A 67 -4.20 6.75 -1.81
CA SER A 67 -5.27 5.77 -1.97
C SER A 67 -6.25 6.17 -3.09
N ILE A 68 -6.59 7.47 -3.17
CA ILE A 68 -7.46 8.00 -4.23
C ILE A 68 -6.75 8.00 -5.58
N GLU A 69 -5.50 8.47 -5.65
CA GLU A 69 -4.71 8.51 -6.88
C GLU A 69 -4.59 7.12 -7.52
N LEU A 70 -4.18 6.12 -6.74
CA LEU A 70 -4.05 4.74 -7.23
C LEU A 70 -5.41 4.11 -7.54
N GLY A 71 -6.42 4.32 -6.71
CA GLY A 71 -7.77 3.79 -6.93
C GLY A 71 -8.44 4.36 -8.19
N SER A 72 -8.17 5.62 -8.53
CA SER A 72 -8.74 6.31 -9.70
C SER A 72 -8.36 5.65 -11.04
N ARG A 73 -7.26 4.91 -11.08
CA ARG A 73 -6.75 4.22 -12.28
C ARG A 73 -7.60 3.01 -12.68
N GLY A 74 -8.42 2.53 -11.76
CA GLY A 74 -9.34 1.40 -11.95
C GLY A 74 -8.64 0.05 -12.07
N THR A 75 -7.34 -0.04 -11.74
CA THR A 75 -6.56 -1.27 -11.79
C THR A 75 -6.49 -1.98 -10.43
N VAL A 76 -6.82 -1.28 -9.35
CA VAL A 76 -6.66 -1.77 -7.99
C VAL A 76 -7.70 -1.18 -7.05
N GLU A 77 -8.18 -2.00 -6.13
CA GLU A 77 -8.93 -1.60 -4.94
C GLU A 77 -7.98 -1.65 -3.74
N LEU A 78 -7.96 -0.58 -2.94
CA LEU A 78 -7.02 -0.42 -1.84
C LEU A 78 -7.72 -0.37 -0.49
N MET A 79 -7.09 -1.00 0.50
CA MET A 79 -7.41 -0.85 1.92
C MET A 79 -6.15 -0.42 2.66
N SER A 80 -6.13 0.83 3.13
CA SER A 80 -5.00 1.44 3.82
C SER A 80 -5.25 1.44 5.33
N LEU A 81 -4.31 0.90 6.09
CA LEU A 81 -4.41 0.68 7.54
C LEU A 81 -3.24 1.38 8.24
N PRO A 82 -3.47 2.45 9.03
CA PRO A 82 -2.46 2.97 9.94
C PRO A 82 -2.06 1.87 10.94
N ALA A 83 -0.75 1.66 11.10
CA ALA A 83 -0.23 0.57 11.91
C ALA A 83 0.77 1.08 12.95
N LEU A 84 0.71 0.50 14.14
CA LEU A 84 1.73 0.61 15.17
C LEU A 84 2.50 -0.70 15.26
N ARG A 85 3.79 -0.61 15.54
CA ARG A 85 4.54 -1.82 15.88
C ARG A 85 4.05 -2.36 17.22
N VAL A 86 4.18 -3.67 17.40
CA VAL A 86 3.68 -4.36 18.60
C VAL A 86 4.33 -3.82 19.87
N ASP A 87 5.62 -3.45 19.85
CA ASP A 87 6.31 -2.86 20.99
C ASP A 87 5.76 -1.48 21.38
N GLU A 88 5.34 -0.67 20.40
CA GLU A 88 4.70 0.63 20.60
C GLU A 88 3.29 0.47 21.16
N PHE A 89 2.52 -0.47 20.61
CA PHE A 89 1.22 -0.85 21.12
C PHE A 89 1.29 -1.32 22.59
N LEU A 90 2.27 -2.15 22.94
CA LEU A 90 2.46 -2.64 24.31
C LEU A 90 2.76 -1.51 25.31
N LYS A 91 3.47 -0.45 24.89
CA LYS A 91 3.72 0.73 25.75
C LYS A 91 2.44 1.50 26.08
N ILE A 92 1.43 1.44 25.22
CA ILE A 92 0.12 2.08 25.45
C ILE A 92 -0.71 1.30 26.48
N ILE A 93 -0.63 -0.04 26.44
CA ILE A 93 -1.42 -0.93 27.30
C ILE A 93 -0.78 -1.15 28.67
N LYS A 94 0.54 -1.28 28.74
CA LYS A 94 1.27 -1.38 30.00
C LYS A 94 1.30 -0.02 30.69
N ARG A 95 0.18 0.36 31.31
CA ARG A 95 0.15 1.34 32.40
C ARG A 95 0.66 0.71 33.68
#